data_AF-A0A6H9SJX5-F1
#
_entry.id   AF-A0A6H9SJX5-F1
#
_cell.length_a   1.000
_cell.length_b   1.000
_cell.length_c   1.000
_cell.angle_alpha   90.00
_cell.angle_beta   90.00
_cell.angle_gamma   90.00
#
_symmetry.space_group_name_H-M   'P 1'
#
loop_
_entity.id
_entity.type
_entity.pdbx_description
1 polymer ?
#
loop_
_entity_poly.entity_id
_entity_poly.type
_entity_poly.pdbx_seq_one_letter_code
_entity_poly.pdbx_strand_id
1 'polypeptide(L)'
;MVPISSMIEQHAEEACFLILLHDHAVRAPHYDLDDLSKLDERIDAHLDGLRIAGSTGLETLLTQLGPHTVGEMFASVLLAFEAANAKGLSLLSEHLRSASETERGYLMALGWLDWER
;
A
#
# COMPACT_ATOMS: atom_id res chain seq x y z
N MET A 1 0.24 -24.69 12.14
CA MET A 1 -0.76 -23.60 12.05
C MET A 1 0.02 -22.30 12.01
N VAL A 2 -0.12 -21.52 10.94
CA VAL A 2 0.58 -20.23 10.78
C VAL A 2 -0.08 -19.22 11.72
N PRO A 3 0.68 -18.43 12.50
CA PRO A 3 0.12 -17.37 13.34
C PRO A 3 -0.64 -16.33 12.50
N ILE A 4 -1.73 -15.80 13.04
CA ILE A 4 -2.52 -14.76 12.34
C ILE A 4 -1.67 -13.52 12.04
N SER A 5 -0.77 -13.14 12.95
CA SER A 5 0.15 -12.01 12.75
C SER A 5 1.04 -12.18 11.51
N SER A 6 1.61 -13.37 11.30
CA SER A 6 2.46 -13.62 10.13
C SER A 6 1.69 -13.60 8.80
N MET A 7 0.37 -13.85 8.82
CA MET A 7 -0.45 -13.68 7.61
C MET A 7 -0.69 -12.20 7.29
N ILE A 8 -0.90 -11.36 8.31
CA ILE A 8 -1.03 -9.91 8.13
C ILE A 8 0.28 -9.32 7.60
N GLU A 9 1.41 -9.72 8.19
CA GLU A 9 2.75 -9.35 7.70
C GLU A 9 2.95 -9.76 6.24
N GLN A 10 2.55 -10.97 5.86
CA GLN A 10 2.62 -11.41 4.46
C GLN A 10 1.75 -10.56 3.54
N HIS A 11 0.52 -10.21 3.93
CA HIS A 11 -0.31 -9.31 3.13
C HIS A 11 0.30 -7.92 3.00
N ALA A 12 0.93 -7.40 4.05
CA ALA A 12 1.63 -6.13 4.02
C ALA A 12 2.82 -6.18 3.05
N GLU A 13 3.71 -7.17 3.22
CA GLU A 13 4.89 -7.34 2.38
C GLU A 13 4.53 -7.50 0.90
N GLU A 14 3.53 -8.34 0.58
CA GLU A 14 3.12 -8.57 -0.80
C GLU A 14 2.44 -7.33 -1.41
N ALA A 15 1.56 -6.62 -0.68
CA ALA A 15 0.97 -5.38 -1.19
C ALA A 15 2.04 -4.33 -1.49
N CYS A 16 3.01 -4.16 -0.58
CA CYS A 16 4.13 -3.23 -0.72
C CYS A 16 5.05 -3.61 -1.90
N PHE A 17 5.33 -4.89 -2.09
CA PHE A 17 6.14 -5.35 -3.21
C PHE A 17 5.42 -5.20 -4.55
N LEU A 18 4.17 -5.64 -4.63
CA LEU A 18 3.42 -5.68 -5.89
C LEU A 18 3.12 -4.29 -6.43
N ILE A 19 2.88 -3.28 -5.59
CA ILE A 19 2.71 -1.91 -6.09
C ILE A 19 3.99 -1.35 -6.74
N LEU A 20 5.18 -1.74 -6.25
CA LEU A 20 6.44 -1.35 -6.89
C LEU A 20 6.63 -2.06 -8.23
N LEU A 21 6.24 -3.33 -8.31
CA LEU A 21 6.20 -4.06 -9.57
C LEU A 21 5.22 -3.40 -10.55
N HIS A 22 4.04 -2.98 -10.08
CA HIS A 22 3.04 -2.28 -10.88
C HIS A 22 3.57 -0.94 -11.39
N ASP A 23 4.21 -0.15 -10.53
CA ASP A 23 4.83 1.12 -10.92
C ASP A 23 5.88 0.95 -12.04
N HIS A 24 6.65 -0.14 -12.00
CA HIS A 24 7.53 -0.49 -13.10
C HIS A 24 6.75 -0.96 -14.34
N ALA A 25 5.78 -1.87 -14.17
CA ALA A 25 5.04 -2.52 -15.25
C ALA A 25 4.30 -1.53 -16.14
N VAL A 26 3.69 -0.48 -15.57
CA VAL A 26 2.97 0.56 -16.35
C VAL A 26 3.86 1.35 -17.32
N ARG A 27 5.19 1.24 -17.19
CA ARG A 27 6.18 1.89 -18.09
C ARG A 27 6.91 0.90 -19.00
N ALA A 28 6.67 -0.39 -18.82
CA ALA A 28 7.41 -1.44 -19.50
C ALA A 28 6.66 -1.89 -20.76
N PRO A 29 7.29 -1.88 -21.95
CA PRO A 29 6.61 -2.11 -23.23
C PRO A 29 6.16 -3.55 -23.47
N HIS A 30 6.52 -4.49 -22.59
CA HIS A 30 6.19 -5.91 -22.69
C HIS A 30 5.05 -6.33 -21.76
N TYR A 31 4.49 -5.41 -20.97
CA TYR A 31 3.24 -5.62 -20.26
C TYR A 31 2.10 -5.07 -21.12
N ASP A 32 1.07 -5.87 -21.33
CA ASP A 32 -0.19 -5.40 -21.89
C ASP A 32 -1.22 -5.08 -20.78
N LEU A 33 -2.42 -4.67 -21.18
CA LEU A 33 -3.48 -4.32 -20.23
C LEU A 33 -3.99 -5.54 -19.45
N ASP A 34 -3.96 -6.74 -20.03
CA ASP A 34 -4.38 -7.96 -19.35
C ASP A 34 -3.36 -8.35 -18.26
N ASP A 35 -2.07 -8.14 -18.52
CA ASP A 35 -1.02 -8.34 -17.52
C ASP A 35 -1.10 -7.33 -16.37
N LEU A 36 -1.40 -6.06 -16.67
CA LEU A 36 -1.63 -5.04 -15.63
C LEU A 36 -2.88 -5.37 -14.80
N SER A 37 -3.99 -5.76 -15.43
CA SER A 37 -5.22 -6.14 -14.73
C SER A 37 -4.99 -7.29 -13.74
N LYS A 38 -4.21 -8.32 -14.12
CA LYS A 38 -3.86 -9.42 -13.20
C LYS A 38 -2.98 -8.95 -12.04
N LEU A 39 -2.15 -7.95 -12.25
CA LEU A 39 -1.30 -7.39 -11.20
C LEU A 39 -2.14 -6.56 -10.22
N ASP A 40 -3.08 -5.77 -10.72
CA ASP A 40 -4.03 -5.00 -9.93
C ASP A 40 -4.89 -5.92 -9.05
N GLU A 41 -5.44 -7.00 -9.62
CA GLU A 41 -6.19 -8.02 -8.87
C GLU A 41 -5.38 -8.62 -7.70
N ARG A 42 -4.08 -8.83 -7.89
CA ARG A 42 -3.19 -9.35 -6.83
C ARG A 42 -2.94 -8.31 -5.76
N ILE A 43 -2.71 -7.05 -6.15
CA ILE A 43 -2.55 -5.94 -5.19
C ILE A 43 -3.81 -5.82 -4.34
N ASP A 44 -4.98 -5.77 -4.97
CA ASP A 44 -6.26 -5.65 -4.29
C ASP A 44 -6.53 -6.84 -3.35
N ALA A 45 -6.19 -8.07 -3.74
CA ALA A 45 -6.34 -9.24 -2.88
C ALA A 45 -5.51 -9.13 -1.59
N HIS A 46 -4.30 -8.56 -1.65
CA HIS A 46 -3.49 -8.36 -0.46
C HIS A 46 -3.97 -7.17 0.38
N LEU A 47 -4.40 -6.08 -0.26
CA LEU A 47 -5.03 -4.96 0.42
C LEU A 47 -6.32 -5.39 1.13
N ASP A 48 -7.13 -6.25 0.54
CA ASP A 48 -8.32 -6.83 1.17
C ASP A 48 -7.98 -7.62 2.45
N GLY A 49 -6.89 -8.39 2.43
CA GLY A 49 -6.37 -9.04 3.63
C GLY A 49 -6.06 -8.04 4.76
N LEU A 50 -5.47 -6.89 4.41
CA LEU A 50 -5.17 -5.82 5.36
C LEU A 50 -6.43 -5.07 5.83
N ARG A 51 -7.40 -4.85 4.93
CA ARG A 51 -8.72 -4.29 5.28
C ARG A 51 -9.45 -5.18 6.28
N ILE A 52 -9.43 -6.50 6.08
CA ILE A 52 -10.00 -7.49 7.00
C ILE A 52 -9.29 -7.45 8.36
N ALA A 53 -7.97 -7.25 8.38
CA ALA A 53 -7.20 -7.10 9.61
C ALA A 53 -7.49 -5.77 10.36
N GLY A 54 -8.20 -4.83 9.73
CA GLY A 54 -8.63 -3.58 10.35
C GLY A 54 -7.45 -2.72 10.81
N SER A 55 -7.52 -2.20 12.05
CA SER A 55 -6.47 -1.33 12.60
C SER A 55 -5.11 -2.03 12.68
N THR A 56 -5.07 -3.34 12.92
CA THR A 56 -3.82 -4.10 12.96
C THR A 56 -3.12 -4.11 11.61
N GLY A 57 -3.85 -4.18 10.50
CA GLY A 57 -3.26 -4.12 9.16
C GLY A 57 -2.53 -2.79 8.91
N LEU A 58 -3.17 -1.67 9.26
CA LEU A 58 -2.54 -0.35 9.16
C LEU A 58 -1.36 -0.20 10.14
N GLU A 59 -1.51 -0.66 11.39
CA GLU A 59 -0.42 -0.62 12.38
C GLU A 59 0.82 -1.40 11.91
N THR A 60 0.64 -2.58 11.34
CA THR A 60 1.74 -3.37 10.75
C THR A 60 2.50 -2.55 9.70
N LEU A 61 1.80 -1.93 8.74
CA LEU A 61 2.44 -1.09 7.72
C LEU A 61 3.15 0.13 8.32
N LEU A 62 2.50 0.82 9.28
CA LEU A 62 3.09 1.99 9.92
C LEU A 62 4.38 1.64 10.69
N THR A 63 4.47 0.43 11.27
CA THR A 63 5.71 -0.01 11.94
C THR A 63 6.85 -0.33 10.97
N GLN A 64 6.53 -0.59 9.70
CA GLN A 64 7.51 -0.87 8.65
C GLN A 64 7.99 0.39 7.92
N LEU A 65 7.38 1.57 8.17
CA LEU A 65 7.78 2.81 7.52
C LEU A 65 9.22 3.21 7.84
N GLY A 66 9.97 3.49 6.78
CA GLY A 66 11.32 4.03 6.78
C GLY A 66 11.60 4.91 5.56
N PRO A 67 12.78 5.55 5.47
CA PRO A 67 13.07 6.54 4.45
C PRO A 67 12.93 6.09 2.99
N HIS A 68 12.98 4.77 2.73
CA HIS A 68 12.99 4.17 1.39
C HIS A 68 11.78 3.24 1.14
N THR A 69 10.75 3.33 1.98
CA THR A 69 9.62 2.38 2.02
C THR A 69 8.44 2.86 1.18
N VAL A 70 8.64 2.87 -0.14
CA VAL A 70 7.65 3.41 -1.09
C VAL A 70 6.36 2.58 -1.11
N GLY A 71 6.45 1.25 -1.03
CA GLY A 71 5.30 0.36 -1.05
C GLY A 71 4.47 0.45 0.24
N GLU A 72 5.16 0.55 1.38
CA GLU A 72 4.57 0.71 2.71
C GLU A 72 3.86 2.05 2.81
N MET A 73 4.45 3.11 2.24
CA MET A 73 3.80 4.41 2.14
C MET A 73 2.51 4.33 1.31
N PHE A 74 2.52 3.63 0.18
CA PHE A 74 1.33 3.40 -0.63
C PHE A 74 0.22 2.73 0.18
N ALA A 75 0.48 1.54 0.73
CA ALA A 75 -0.54 0.76 1.41
C ALA A 75 -1.04 1.47 2.68
N SER A 76 -0.15 2.16 3.42
CA SER A 76 -0.51 2.91 4.61
C SER A 76 -1.43 4.08 4.30
N VAL A 77 -1.13 4.86 3.25
CA VAL A 77 -1.94 6.01 2.85
C VAL A 77 -3.31 5.55 2.40
N LEU A 78 -3.37 4.51 1.56
CA LEU A 78 -4.63 3.96 1.07
C LEU A 78 -5.55 3.53 2.22
N LEU A 79 -5.06 2.67 3.11
CA LEU A 79 -5.86 2.19 4.24
C LEU A 79 -6.21 3.31 5.24
N ALA A 80 -5.32 4.28 5.45
CA ALA A 80 -5.60 5.41 6.34
C ALA A 80 -6.70 6.32 5.78
N PHE A 81 -6.74 6.53 4.46
CA PHE A 81 -7.83 7.27 3.80
C PHE A 81 -9.15 6.50 3.87
N GLU A 82 -9.17 5.22 3.50
CA GLU A 82 -10.38 4.38 3.53
C GLU A 82 -10.98 4.27 4.94
N ALA A 83 -10.13 4.21 5.97
CA ALA A 83 -10.57 4.17 7.36
C ALA A 83 -10.89 5.55 7.96
N ALA A 84 -10.80 6.64 7.18
CA ALA A 84 -10.89 8.02 7.66
C ALA A 84 -10.02 8.30 8.90
N ASN A 85 -8.83 7.67 8.96
CA ASN A 85 -7.94 7.72 10.10
C ASN A 85 -7.07 8.98 10.07
N ALA A 86 -7.63 10.10 10.54
CA ALA A 86 -6.96 11.40 10.56
C ALA A 86 -5.60 11.37 11.29
N LYS A 87 -5.46 10.55 12.34
CA LYS A 87 -4.19 10.41 13.08
C LYS A 87 -3.14 9.71 12.21
N GLY A 88 -3.52 8.64 11.52
CA GLY A 88 -2.65 7.94 10.57
C GLY A 88 -2.21 8.86 9.43
N LEU A 89 -3.15 9.60 8.84
CA LEU A 89 -2.85 10.56 7.77
C LEU A 89 -1.91 11.69 8.22
N SER A 90 -2.05 12.17 9.47
CA SER A 90 -1.11 13.15 10.04
C SER A 90 0.30 12.58 10.17
N LEU A 91 0.44 11.36 10.68
CA LEU A 91 1.74 10.67 10.80
C LEU A 91 2.39 10.46 9.43
N LEU A 92 1.60 9.99 8.44
CA LEU A 92 2.07 9.79 7.07
C LEU A 92 2.50 11.11 6.42
N SER A 93 1.78 12.20 6.67
CA SER A 93 2.16 13.53 6.20
C SER A 93 3.45 14.05 6.85
N GLU A 94 3.68 13.76 8.13
CA GLU A 94 4.94 14.05 8.82
C GLU A 94 6.09 13.23 8.26
N HIS A 95 5.88 11.93 8.06
CA HIS A 95 6.85 11.03 7.45
C HIS A 95 7.28 11.54 6.08
N LEU A 96 6.32 11.85 5.19
CA LEU A 96 6.57 12.37 3.84
C LEU A 96 7.47 13.61 3.82
N ARG A 97 7.29 14.54 4.78
CA ARG A 97 8.14 15.73 4.89
C ARG A 97 9.59 15.41 5.23
N SER A 98 9.84 14.32 5.97
CA SER A 98 11.18 13.89 6.39
C SER A 98 11.83 12.88 5.45
N ALA A 99 11.02 12.19 4.64
CA ALA A 99 11.42 11.12 3.74
C ALA A 99 10.76 11.32 2.36
N SER A 100 11.19 12.36 1.63
CA SER A 100 10.61 12.72 0.34
C SER A 100 10.69 11.59 -0.72
N GLU A 101 11.58 10.61 -0.53
CA GLU A 101 11.66 9.44 -1.41
C GLU A 101 10.38 8.58 -1.39
N THR A 102 9.60 8.62 -0.32
CA THR A 102 8.32 7.88 -0.23
C THR A 102 7.15 8.61 -0.89
N GLU A 103 7.35 9.83 -1.43
CA GLU A 103 6.33 10.61 -2.14
C GLU A 103 5.64 9.81 -3.25
N ARG A 104 6.42 9.00 -3.97
CA ARG A 104 5.89 8.13 -5.03
C ARG A 104 4.77 7.23 -4.50
N GLY A 105 4.95 6.64 -3.32
CA GLY A 105 3.96 5.78 -2.66
C GLY A 105 2.70 6.53 -2.31
N TYR A 106 2.85 7.73 -1.74
CA TYR A 106 1.73 8.61 -1.42
C TYR A 106 0.88 8.92 -2.65
N LEU A 107 1.51 9.32 -3.76
CA LEU A 107 0.82 9.66 -5.00
C LEU A 107 0.14 8.45 -5.65
N MET A 108 0.77 7.28 -5.62
CA MET A 108 0.14 6.05 -6.10
C MET A 108 -1.12 5.72 -5.32
N ALA A 109 -1.12 5.92 -4.00
CA ALA A 109 -2.29 5.65 -3.17
C ALA A 109 -3.46 6.58 -3.52
N LEU A 110 -3.18 7.86 -3.78
CA LEU A 110 -4.22 8.81 -4.23
C LEU A 110 -4.83 8.42 -5.58
N GLY A 111 -4.04 7.82 -6.47
CA GLY A 111 -4.52 7.29 -7.76
C GLY A 111 -5.29 5.98 -7.65
N TRP A 112 -5.11 5.24 -6.56
CA TRP A 112 -5.79 3.96 -6.29
C TRP A 112 -7.12 4.13 -5.55
N LEU A 113 -7.28 5.23 -4.82
CA LEU A 113 -8.52 5.52 -4.09
C LEU A 113 -9.70 5.66 -5.04
N ASP A 114 -10.80 5.01 -4.67
CA ASP A 114 -12.11 5.19 -5.30
C ASP A 114 -12.80 6.43 -4.70
N TRP A 115 -12.66 7.56 -5.38
CA TRP A 115 -13.19 8.85 -4.94
C TRP A 115 -14.69 9.04 -5.19
N GLU A 116 -15.35 8.11 -5.90
CA GLU A 116 -16.78 8.20 -6.21
C GLU A 116 -17.67 7.62 -5.10
N ARG A 117 -17.06 7.05 -4.05
CA ARG A 117 -17.77 6.53 -2.86
C ARG A 117 -18.17 7.61 -1.86
#